data_AF-A0A0M8YHX6-F1
#
_entry.id   AF-A0A0M8YHX6-F1
#
_cell.length_a   1.000
_cell.length_b   1.000
_cell.length_c   1.000
_cell.angle_alpha   90.00
_cell.angle_beta   90.00
_cell.angle_gamma   90.00
#
_symmetry.space_group_name_H-M   'P 1'
#
loop_
_entity.id
_entity.type
_entity.pdbx_description
1 polymer ?
#
loop_
_entity_poly.entity_id
_entity_poly.type
_entity_poly.pdbx_seq_one_letter_code
_entity_poly.pdbx_strand_id
1 'polypeptide(L)'
;MSDLGRVLIAGTGPTSVQLAVMVKNRLGCVVGIAGRESVRSTAFFSDLERSGRTARVDVQNDKHRAAAGECLVDELYREYETVTGEWHTLVLAVTADAYTPVLRRIDRRVLSRIRCVVLVSPTFGSNSLVRNYLRGCDVDAEVISFSSYLGDTRWVDGSPSHHVLTAAVKKKLYIGSSRGRSENLDLLCDVHRQLGVTTGVMDGPMEAETRNISLYVHPALFMNEISLNAVFSESEPTKYVYKLVPEGPITPSLVNEMVNQWREVTTIVGNMGIKSVNLLRFMVDDSYPVRPESISRQDVERFEQLPPVHQEYLVYVRYASLLVDPFSEPDADGRYFDFSAVPIRRVFVDGEGRWDVPRMPKEDYYRTKVIQGVARHLGVDCPTIDEFLARYERALGEAARVRADQPLSDAFVVRDFREDLDMICEEITKGAVSADHPDVRGQGSPTT
;
A
#
# COMPACT_ATOMS: atom_id res chain seq x y z
N MET A 1 -13.54 10.13 24.73
CA MET A 1 -13.08 8.73 24.84
C MET A 1 -12.72 8.33 23.42
N SER A 2 -11.44 8.05 23.17
CA SER A 2 -10.96 7.74 21.82
C SER A 2 -11.61 6.47 21.25
N ASP A 3 -11.93 6.46 19.95
CA ASP A 3 -12.46 5.29 19.25
C ASP A 3 -11.44 4.14 19.16
N LEU A 4 -10.17 4.39 19.53
CA LEU A 4 -9.09 3.40 19.55
C LEU A 4 -9.07 2.56 20.84
N GLY A 5 -10.10 2.62 21.68
CA GLY A 5 -10.20 1.79 22.90
C GLY A 5 -10.50 0.29 22.63
N ARG A 6 -11.11 -0.04 21.49
CA ARG A 6 -11.38 -1.41 21.04
C ARG A 6 -11.10 -1.52 19.54
N VAL A 7 -10.01 -2.20 19.18
CA VAL A 7 -9.43 -2.24 17.84
C VAL A 7 -9.50 -3.66 17.28
N LEU A 8 -10.22 -3.82 16.17
CA LEU A 8 -10.22 -5.05 15.39
C LEU A 8 -9.23 -4.93 14.22
N ILE A 9 -8.26 -5.81 14.14
CA ILE A 9 -7.31 -5.87 13.03
C ILE A 9 -7.74 -6.97 12.06
N ALA A 10 -8.10 -6.59 10.84
CA ALA A 10 -8.43 -7.52 9.77
C ALA A 10 -7.17 -7.86 8.95
N GLY A 11 -6.75 -9.12 9.02
CA GLY A 11 -5.57 -9.68 8.38
C GLY A 11 -4.72 -10.49 9.37
N THR A 12 -3.99 -11.48 8.86
CA THR A 12 -3.16 -12.40 9.66
C THR A 12 -1.69 -12.40 9.20
N GLY A 13 -1.25 -11.32 8.57
CA GLY A 13 0.13 -11.17 8.10
C GLY A 13 1.05 -10.64 9.19
N PRO A 14 2.37 -10.55 8.91
CA PRO A 14 3.33 -9.97 9.85
C PRO A 14 2.98 -8.54 10.29
N THR A 15 2.43 -7.76 9.36
CA THR A 15 1.92 -6.41 9.62
C THR A 15 0.85 -6.41 10.71
N SER A 16 -0.07 -7.38 10.73
CA SER A 16 -1.11 -7.46 11.76
C SER A 16 -0.53 -7.66 13.16
N VAL A 17 0.51 -8.50 13.28
CA VAL A 17 1.21 -8.76 14.55
C VAL A 17 1.91 -7.48 15.04
N GLN A 18 2.63 -6.77 14.14
CA GLN A 18 3.25 -5.50 14.49
C GLN A 18 2.22 -4.46 14.95
N LEU A 19 1.10 -4.34 14.23
CA LEU A 19 0.05 -3.39 14.55
C LEU A 19 -0.61 -3.72 15.88
N ALA A 20 -0.86 -5.01 16.18
CA ALA A 20 -1.42 -5.46 17.45
C ALA A 20 -0.52 -5.04 18.62
N VAL A 21 0.78 -5.36 18.55
CA VAL A 21 1.76 -4.98 19.58
C VAL A 21 1.84 -3.47 19.71
N MET A 22 1.87 -2.74 18.59
CA MET A 22 1.95 -1.29 18.57
C MET A 22 0.75 -0.64 19.27
N VAL A 23 -0.48 -0.95 18.87
CA VAL A 23 -1.66 -0.27 19.44
C VAL A 23 -1.90 -0.69 20.88
N LYS A 24 -1.71 -1.98 21.22
CA LYS A 24 -1.88 -2.48 22.59
C LYS A 24 -0.91 -1.83 23.56
N ASN A 25 0.37 -1.77 23.21
CA ASN A 25 1.41 -1.27 24.12
C ASN A 25 1.42 0.26 24.25
N ARG A 26 0.86 1.00 23.28
CA ARG A 26 0.79 2.47 23.34
C ARG A 26 -0.54 3.00 23.85
N LEU A 27 -1.63 2.29 23.60
CA LEU A 27 -2.98 2.75 23.93
C LEU A 27 -3.66 1.95 25.04
N GLY A 28 -3.13 0.79 25.42
CA GLY A 28 -3.75 -0.09 26.42
C GLY A 28 -5.14 -0.60 26.00
N CYS A 29 -5.41 -0.64 24.69
CA CYS A 29 -6.74 -0.96 24.15
C CYS A 29 -7.05 -2.47 24.19
N VAL A 30 -8.29 -2.84 23.87
CA VAL A 30 -8.63 -4.22 23.52
C VAL A 30 -8.30 -4.44 22.05
N VAL A 31 -7.60 -5.54 21.73
CA VAL A 31 -7.17 -5.90 20.39
C VAL A 31 -7.76 -7.24 19.99
N GLY A 32 -8.50 -7.23 18.89
CA GLY A 32 -8.95 -8.43 18.19
C GLY A 32 -8.16 -8.62 16.90
N ILE A 33 -7.94 -9.87 16.50
CA ILE A 33 -7.43 -10.21 15.16
C ILE A 33 -8.46 -11.08 14.44
N ALA A 34 -8.81 -10.70 13.22
CA ALA A 34 -9.69 -11.46 12.34
C ALA A 34 -9.00 -11.81 11.03
N GLY A 35 -9.24 -13.01 10.51
CA GLY A 35 -8.73 -13.46 9.22
C GLY A 35 -9.77 -14.22 8.41
N ARG A 36 -9.27 -14.93 7.39
CA ARG A 36 -10.00 -15.95 6.65
C ARG A 36 -9.29 -17.28 6.83
N GLU A 37 -9.96 -18.41 6.74
CA GLU A 37 -9.27 -19.70 6.69
C GLU A 37 -8.54 -19.87 5.34
N SER A 38 -7.27 -20.29 5.45
CA SER A 38 -6.35 -20.60 4.36
C SER A 38 -5.18 -21.37 4.97
N VAL A 39 -4.41 -22.10 4.16
CA VAL A 39 -3.26 -22.86 4.71
C VAL A 39 -2.33 -21.98 5.55
N ARG A 40 -2.08 -20.73 5.12
CA ARG A 40 -1.19 -19.80 5.83
C ARG A 40 -1.81 -19.25 7.12
N SER A 41 -3.08 -18.87 7.09
CA SER A 41 -3.75 -18.31 8.28
C SER A 41 -4.09 -19.39 9.31
N THR A 42 -4.39 -20.62 8.90
CA THR A 42 -4.60 -21.76 9.84
C THR A 42 -3.34 -22.05 10.65
N ALA A 43 -2.16 -22.02 10.01
CA ALA A 43 -0.89 -22.13 10.71
C ALA A 43 -0.68 -20.97 11.72
N PHE A 44 -0.94 -19.74 11.30
CA PHE A 44 -0.89 -18.55 12.17
C PHE A 44 -1.80 -18.66 13.39
N PHE A 45 -3.09 -18.99 13.20
CA PHE A 45 -4.05 -19.10 14.30
C PHE A 45 -3.66 -20.18 15.30
N SER A 46 -3.23 -21.34 14.79
CA SER A 46 -2.80 -22.47 15.64
C SER A 46 -1.55 -22.12 16.45
N ASP A 47 -0.59 -21.41 15.85
CA ASP A 47 0.62 -20.98 16.52
C ASP A 47 0.34 -19.90 17.59
N LEU A 48 -0.53 -18.93 17.28
CA LEU A 48 -0.95 -17.89 18.21
C LEU A 48 -1.76 -18.46 19.39
N GLU A 49 -2.64 -19.44 19.17
CA GLU A 49 -3.33 -20.12 20.27
C GLU A 49 -2.35 -20.88 21.18
N ARG A 50 -1.37 -21.56 20.59
CA ARG A 50 -0.32 -22.27 21.34
C ARG A 50 0.57 -21.34 22.16
N SER A 51 0.76 -20.09 21.74
CA SER A 51 1.50 -19.07 22.52
C SER A 51 0.63 -18.38 23.60
N GLY A 52 -0.56 -18.91 23.89
CA GLY A 52 -1.49 -18.29 24.83
C GLY A 52 -2.07 -16.97 24.31
N ARG A 53 -2.14 -16.80 22.99
CA ARG A 53 -2.53 -15.57 22.28
C ARG A 53 -1.56 -14.41 22.47
N THR A 54 -0.30 -14.70 22.74
CA THR A 54 0.75 -13.68 22.82
C THR A 54 1.33 -13.44 21.45
N ALA A 55 1.17 -12.21 20.94
CA ALA A 55 1.83 -11.71 19.74
C ALA A 55 3.20 -11.12 20.12
N ARG A 56 4.23 -11.38 19.32
CA ARG A 56 5.59 -10.93 19.58
C ARG A 56 6.23 -10.29 18.36
N VAL A 57 6.90 -9.17 18.58
CA VAL A 57 7.73 -8.47 17.60
C VAL A 57 9.15 -8.34 18.14
N ASP A 58 10.10 -8.88 17.39
CA ASP A 58 11.52 -8.57 17.54
C ASP A 58 11.97 -7.59 16.44
N VAL A 59 13.15 -6.99 16.62
CA VAL A 59 13.73 -6.05 15.65
C VAL A 59 15.13 -6.48 15.25
N GLN A 60 15.49 -6.24 13.99
CA GLN A 60 16.79 -6.64 13.46
C GLN A 60 17.93 -5.74 13.98
N ASN A 61 17.63 -4.49 14.32
CA ASN A 61 18.60 -3.54 14.85
C ASN A 61 18.03 -2.78 16.06
N ASP A 62 18.93 -2.33 16.95
CA ASP A 62 18.55 -1.57 18.15
C ASP A 62 17.93 -0.20 17.85
N LYS A 63 18.17 0.37 16.66
CA LYS A 63 17.56 1.65 16.24
C LYS A 63 16.03 1.55 16.15
N HIS A 64 15.50 0.34 15.98
CA HIS A 64 14.06 0.08 15.90
C HIS A 64 13.46 -0.46 17.20
N ARG A 65 14.19 -0.46 18.32
CA ARG A 65 13.74 -1.04 19.61
C ARG A 65 12.34 -0.59 20.05
N ALA A 66 11.93 0.63 19.72
CA ALA A 66 10.59 1.13 20.04
C ALA A 66 9.44 0.34 19.36
N ALA A 67 9.71 -0.36 18.26
CA ALA A 67 8.76 -1.21 17.55
C ALA A 67 8.67 -2.64 18.12
N ALA A 68 9.67 -3.07 18.90
CA ALA A 68 9.69 -4.38 19.53
C ALA A 68 8.74 -4.45 20.74
N GLY A 69 8.29 -5.65 21.05
CA GLY A 69 7.48 -5.92 22.23
C GLY A 69 6.59 -7.14 22.08
N GLU A 70 5.85 -7.42 23.14
CA GLU A 70 4.87 -8.49 23.19
C GLU A 70 3.53 -7.92 23.64
N CYS A 71 2.44 -8.54 23.21
CA CYS A 71 1.11 -8.19 23.68
C CYS A 71 0.14 -9.37 23.63
N LEU A 72 -0.86 -9.37 24.51
CA LEU A 72 -1.97 -10.33 24.44
C LEU A 72 -2.98 -9.88 23.38
N VAL A 73 -3.38 -10.81 22.51
CA VAL A 73 -4.53 -10.66 21.60
C VAL A 73 -5.78 -11.12 22.35
N ASP A 74 -6.67 -10.18 22.66
CA ASP A 74 -7.82 -10.43 23.55
C ASP A 74 -8.87 -11.33 22.87
N GLU A 75 -9.09 -11.13 21.58
CA GLU A 75 -10.10 -11.85 20.80
C GLU A 75 -9.54 -12.30 19.43
N LEU A 76 -9.87 -13.51 18.99
CA LEU A 76 -9.33 -14.12 17.77
C LEU A 76 -10.46 -14.73 16.94
N TYR A 77 -10.52 -14.35 15.67
CA TYR A 77 -11.58 -14.75 14.74
C TYR A 77 -10.98 -15.40 13.50
N ARG A 78 -11.24 -16.70 13.32
CA ARG A 78 -10.71 -17.47 12.19
C ARG A 78 -11.36 -17.09 10.86
N GLU A 79 -12.61 -16.66 10.93
CA GLU A 79 -13.39 -16.15 9.81
C GLU A 79 -14.00 -14.78 10.12
N TYR A 80 -14.06 -13.90 9.12
CA TYR A 80 -14.65 -12.57 9.26
C TYR A 80 -16.13 -12.61 9.65
N GLU A 81 -16.87 -13.63 9.22
CA GLU A 81 -18.28 -13.87 9.58
C GLU A 81 -18.45 -14.20 11.07
N THR A 82 -17.40 -14.69 11.73
CA THR A 82 -17.44 -15.07 13.14
C THR A 82 -17.13 -13.91 14.08
N VAL A 83 -16.78 -12.74 13.54
CA VAL A 83 -16.52 -11.55 14.35
C VAL A 83 -17.79 -11.19 15.13
N THR A 84 -17.66 -11.06 16.44
CA THR A 84 -18.75 -10.64 17.33
C THR A 84 -18.28 -9.54 18.28
N GLY A 85 -19.18 -9.11 19.17
CA GLY A 85 -18.89 -8.06 20.13
C GLY A 85 -18.95 -6.65 19.53
N GLU A 86 -18.49 -5.69 20.31
CA GLU A 86 -18.47 -4.27 19.91
C GLU A 86 -17.03 -3.86 19.59
N TRP A 87 -16.83 -3.33 18.38
CA TRP A 87 -15.55 -2.78 17.94
C TRP A 87 -15.78 -1.33 17.52
N HIS A 88 -14.85 -0.45 17.88
CA HIS A 88 -14.95 0.98 17.58
C HIS A 88 -14.03 1.37 16.42
N THR A 89 -12.85 0.73 16.34
CA THR A 89 -11.92 0.90 15.23
C THR A 89 -11.70 -0.41 14.50
N LEU A 90 -11.79 -0.38 13.16
CA LEU A 90 -11.36 -1.45 12.28
C LEU A 90 -10.06 -1.04 11.58
N VAL A 91 -9.02 -1.86 11.69
CA VAL A 91 -7.74 -1.67 10.98
C VAL A 91 -7.66 -2.68 9.86
N LEU A 92 -7.68 -2.20 8.61
CA LEU A 92 -7.53 -3.05 7.43
C LEU A 92 -6.04 -3.25 7.12
N ALA A 93 -5.51 -4.38 7.60
CA ALA A 93 -4.13 -4.84 7.39
C ALA A 93 -4.02 -5.90 6.27
N VAL A 94 -5.06 -6.06 5.47
CA VAL A 94 -5.06 -6.82 4.22
C VAL A 94 -4.61 -5.95 3.04
N THR A 95 -4.46 -6.57 1.88
CA THR A 95 -4.15 -5.90 0.62
C THR A 95 -5.35 -5.06 0.16
N ALA A 96 -5.10 -3.95 -0.55
CA ALA A 96 -6.15 -2.97 -0.87
C ALA A 96 -7.30 -3.56 -1.72
N ASP A 97 -6.99 -4.50 -2.61
CA ASP A 97 -7.95 -5.27 -3.42
C ASP A 97 -8.85 -6.19 -2.59
N ALA A 98 -8.53 -6.41 -1.31
CA ALA A 98 -9.32 -7.21 -0.39
C ALA A 98 -10.18 -6.38 0.58
N TYR A 99 -10.15 -5.04 0.54
CA TYR A 99 -10.92 -4.20 1.46
C TYR A 99 -12.42 -4.46 1.40
N THR A 100 -13.04 -4.33 0.23
CA THR A 100 -14.48 -4.58 0.07
C THR A 100 -14.86 -6.04 0.36
N PRO A 101 -14.13 -7.06 -0.16
CA PRO A 101 -14.38 -8.46 0.21
C PRO A 101 -14.34 -8.73 1.71
N VAL A 102 -13.41 -8.12 2.45
CA VAL A 102 -13.34 -8.27 3.92
C VAL A 102 -14.53 -7.60 4.58
N LEU A 103 -14.83 -6.34 4.23
CA LEU A 103 -15.94 -5.60 4.82
C LEU A 103 -17.28 -6.32 4.63
N ARG A 104 -17.52 -6.93 3.47
CA ARG A 104 -18.74 -7.71 3.17
C ARG A 104 -18.96 -8.92 4.06
N ARG A 105 -17.87 -9.49 4.60
CA ARG A 105 -17.93 -10.71 5.40
C ARG A 105 -18.11 -10.43 6.89
N ILE A 106 -17.92 -9.19 7.34
CA ILE A 106 -18.16 -8.80 8.73
C ILE A 106 -19.67 -8.54 8.90
N ASP A 107 -20.26 -9.07 9.97
CA ASP A 107 -21.68 -8.88 10.26
C ASP A 107 -22.04 -7.39 10.37
N ARG A 108 -23.17 -7.00 9.75
CA ARG A 108 -23.62 -5.60 9.72
C ARG A 108 -23.83 -5.00 11.11
N ARG A 109 -24.18 -5.81 12.11
CA ARG A 109 -24.35 -5.35 13.50
C ARG A 109 -23.02 -5.01 14.15
N VAL A 110 -21.93 -5.63 13.72
CA VAL A 110 -20.57 -5.26 14.15
C VAL A 110 -20.15 -3.99 13.41
N LEU A 111 -20.34 -3.94 12.09
CA LEU A 111 -19.98 -2.77 11.28
C LEU A 111 -20.69 -1.50 11.74
N SER A 112 -21.96 -1.57 12.16
CA SER A 112 -22.72 -0.41 12.64
C SER A 112 -22.19 0.19 13.94
N ARG A 113 -21.26 -0.48 14.63
CA ARG A 113 -20.58 0.03 15.83
C ARG A 113 -19.21 0.64 15.52
N ILE A 114 -18.68 0.42 14.32
CA ILE A 114 -17.41 0.98 13.87
C ILE A 114 -17.58 2.50 13.69
N ARG A 115 -16.65 3.24 14.27
CA ARG A 115 -16.58 4.71 14.22
C ARG A 115 -15.34 5.20 13.48
N CYS A 116 -14.32 4.36 13.37
CA CYS A 116 -13.08 4.65 12.65
C CYS A 116 -12.62 3.42 11.85
N VAL A 117 -12.21 3.63 10.60
CA VAL A 117 -11.55 2.62 9.77
C VAL A 117 -10.17 3.14 9.35
N VAL A 118 -9.14 2.36 9.64
CA VAL A 118 -7.74 2.70 9.33
C VAL A 118 -7.24 1.83 8.19
N LEU A 119 -6.85 2.45 7.09
CA LEU A 119 -6.26 1.80 5.92
C LEU A 119 -4.73 1.84 6.04
N VAL A 120 -4.12 0.69 6.28
CA VAL A 120 -2.68 0.58 6.58
C VAL A 120 -1.82 0.69 5.31
N SER A 121 -2.27 0.09 4.21
CA SER A 121 -1.57 0.11 2.93
C SER A 121 -2.56 0.25 1.78
N PRO A 122 -3.30 1.36 1.73
CA PRO A 122 -4.24 1.64 0.67
C PRO A 122 -3.53 1.83 -0.68
N THR A 123 -4.33 1.75 -1.73
CA THR A 123 -3.99 2.29 -3.04
C THR A 123 -4.75 3.60 -3.26
N PHE A 124 -4.42 4.32 -4.33
CA PHE A 124 -5.18 5.51 -4.73
C PHE A 124 -6.67 5.17 -4.90
N GLY A 125 -7.55 5.84 -4.16
CA GLY A 125 -8.99 5.64 -4.20
C GLY A 125 -9.54 4.68 -3.13
N SER A 126 -8.70 4.01 -2.34
CA SER A 126 -9.16 3.07 -1.32
C SER A 126 -10.07 3.70 -0.25
N ASN A 127 -9.78 4.94 0.16
CA ASN A 127 -10.65 5.70 1.04
C ASN A 127 -12.04 5.88 0.42
N SER A 128 -12.11 6.27 -0.85
CA SER A 128 -13.37 6.50 -1.55
C SER A 128 -14.20 5.22 -1.63
N LEU A 129 -13.54 4.10 -1.94
CA LEU A 129 -14.13 2.77 -1.95
C LEU A 129 -14.75 2.41 -0.59
N VAL A 130 -13.96 2.50 0.48
CA VAL A 130 -14.38 2.13 1.83
C VAL A 130 -15.49 3.05 2.33
N ARG A 131 -15.40 4.36 2.10
CA ARG A 131 -16.43 5.33 2.49
C ARG A 131 -17.76 5.10 1.77
N ASN A 132 -17.71 4.81 0.47
CA ASN A 132 -18.92 4.50 -0.29
C ASN A 132 -19.58 3.22 0.27
N TYR A 133 -18.79 2.15 0.45
CA TYR A 133 -19.29 0.89 1.01
C TYR A 133 -19.93 1.05 2.40
N LEU A 134 -19.26 1.76 3.32
CA LEU A 134 -19.76 1.98 4.68
C LEU A 134 -21.06 2.80 4.68
N ARG A 135 -21.16 3.82 3.82
CA ARG A 135 -22.41 4.59 3.65
C ARG A 135 -23.54 3.73 3.11
N GLY A 136 -23.25 2.82 2.18
CA GLY A 136 -24.22 1.83 1.70
C GLY A 136 -24.72 0.86 2.79
N CYS A 137 -24.02 0.80 3.93
CA CYS A 137 -24.42 0.05 5.12
C CYS A 137 -24.98 0.95 6.24
N ASP A 138 -25.26 2.23 5.96
CA ASP A 138 -25.68 3.25 6.94
C ASP A 138 -24.68 3.44 8.11
N VAL A 139 -23.38 3.29 7.82
CA VAL A 139 -22.29 3.48 8.79
C VAL A 139 -21.55 4.79 8.51
N ASP A 140 -21.64 5.74 9.44
CA ASP A 140 -20.85 6.99 9.43
C ASP A 140 -19.58 6.83 10.28
N ALA A 141 -18.58 6.17 9.68
CA ALA A 141 -17.24 6.05 10.26
C ALA A 141 -16.27 7.04 9.62
N GLU A 142 -15.35 7.55 10.43
CA GLU A 142 -14.14 8.18 9.96
C GLU A 142 -13.28 7.18 9.19
N VAL A 143 -12.74 7.56 8.04
CA VAL A 143 -11.78 6.73 7.29
C VAL A 143 -10.44 7.44 7.24
N ILE A 144 -9.40 6.77 7.74
CA ILE A 144 -8.04 7.28 7.83
C ILE A 144 -7.15 6.45 6.92
N SER A 145 -6.43 7.10 6.02
CA SER A 145 -5.48 6.44 5.11
C SER A 145 -4.05 6.83 5.44
N PHE A 146 -3.20 5.81 5.58
CA PHE A 146 -1.76 5.97 5.53
C PHE A 146 -1.25 5.89 4.10
N SER A 147 -0.09 6.47 3.82
CA SER A 147 0.59 6.30 2.53
C SER A 147 1.07 4.87 2.28
N SER A 148 1.48 4.18 3.34
CA SER A 148 1.97 2.79 3.29
C SER A 148 2.04 2.23 4.71
N TYR A 149 2.30 0.93 4.81
CA TYR A 149 2.75 0.32 6.04
C TYR A 149 4.04 0.98 6.55
N LEU A 150 4.24 0.96 7.88
CA LEU A 150 5.30 1.69 8.58
C LEU A 150 6.71 1.13 8.37
N GLY A 151 6.87 -0.07 7.85
CA GLY A 151 8.18 -0.72 7.80
C GLY A 151 8.25 -1.96 6.94
N ASP A 152 9.28 -2.76 7.21
CA ASP A 152 9.47 -4.10 6.67
C ASP A 152 9.40 -5.11 7.81
N THR A 153 8.34 -5.91 7.83
CA THR A 153 8.08 -6.90 8.87
C THR A 153 7.79 -8.23 8.22
N ARG A 154 8.48 -9.26 8.70
CA ARG A 154 8.43 -10.62 8.15
C ARG A 154 8.34 -11.65 9.25
N TRP A 155 7.92 -12.85 8.89
CA TRP A 155 8.06 -14.01 9.75
C TRP A 155 9.54 -14.34 9.93
N VAL A 156 9.96 -14.65 11.16
CA VAL A 156 11.38 -14.95 11.48
C VAL A 156 11.89 -16.10 10.61
N ASP A 157 11.14 -17.19 10.54
CA ASP A 157 11.49 -18.39 9.78
C ASP A 157 10.77 -18.47 8.42
N GLY A 158 10.23 -17.35 7.93
CA GLY A 158 9.47 -17.29 6.68
C GLY A 158 8.07 -17.94 6.71
N SER A 159 7.70 -18.59 7.82
CA SER A 159 6.43 -19.29 8.01
C SER A 159 5.47 -18.52 8.93
N PRO A 160 4.15 -18.53 8.68
CA PRO A 160 3.17 -17.83 9.52
C PRO A 160 3.27 -18.21 10.99
N SER A 161 3.34 -17.22 11.89
CA SER A 161 3.58 -17.43 13.32
C SER A 161 3.03 -16.27 14.18
N HIS A 162 2.97 -16.40 15.49
CA HIS A 162 2.75 -15.28 16.42
C HIS A 162 3.98 -14.35 16.55
N HIS A 163 5.15 -14.77 16.07
CA HIS A 163 6.43 -14.08 16.22
C HIS A 163 6.93 -13.51 14.88
N VAL A 164 7.15 -12.20 14.85
CA VAL A 164 7.67 -11.47 13.68
C VAL A 164 8.98 -10.74 13.96
N LEU A 165 9.71 -10.46 12.89
CA LEU A 165 10.88 -9.58 12.87
C LEU A 165 10.58 -8.34 12.05
N THR A 166 10.69 -7.16 12.68
CA THR A 166 10.70 -5.87 11.98
C THR A 166 12.14 -5.50 11.65
N ALA A 167 12.49 -5.61 10.36
CA ALA A 167 13.83 -5.38 9.85
C ALA A 167 14.13 -3.88 9.68
N ALA A 168 13.13 -3.11 9.26
CA ALA A 168 13.24 -1.68 9.03
C ALA A 168 11.96 -0.94 9.40
N VAL A 169 12.11 0.31 9.85
CA VAL A 169 11.00 1.24 10.10
C VAL A 169 11.23 2.51 9.29
N LYS A 170 10.20 3.00 8.61
CA LYS A 170 10.25 4.23 7.81
C LYS A 170 10.46 5.45 8.70
N LYS A 171 11.25 6.41 8.22
CA LYS A 171 11.44 7.70 8.92
C LYS A 171 10.19 8.60 8.83
N LYS A 172 9.44 8.48 7.74
CA LYS A 172 8.29 9.32 7.45
C LYS A 172 7.16 8.51 6.83
N LEU A 173 5.93 8.82 7.24
CA LEU A 173 4.68 8.40 6.62
C LEU A 173 3.81 9.61 6.37
N TYR A 174 2.85 9.48 5.47
CA TYR A 174 1.80 10.46 5.28
C TYR A 174 0.48 9.85 5.73
N ILE A 175 -0.39 10.68 6.32
CA ILE A 175 -1.66 10.25 6.89
C ILE A 175 -2.72 11.31 6.62
N GLY A 176 -3.93 10.90 6.27
CA GLY A 176 -5.06 11.80 6.04
C GLY A 176 -6.36 11.15 6.49
N SER A 177 -7.30 11.98 6.97
CA SER A 177 -8.62 11.52 7.46
C SER A 177 -9.75 12.15 6.66
N SER A 178 -10.81 11.38 6.46
CA SER A 178 -12.05 11.83 5.81
C SER A 178 -12.78 12.91 6.60
N ARG A 179 -12.39 13.16 7.86
CA ARG A 179 -12.94 14.21 8.73
C ARG A 179 -11.96 15.38 8.91
N GLY A 180 -10.89 15.46 8.11
CA GLY A 180 -9.82 16.43 8.31
C GLY A 180 -9.04 16.12 9.60
N ARG A 181 -8.74 17.12 10.42
CA ARG A 181 -8.07 16.88 11.70
C ARG A 181 -9.05 16.30 12.73
N SER A 182 -8.71 15.19 13.35
CA SER A 182 -9.53 14.49 14.35
C SER A 182 -8.69 13.95 15.52
N GLU A 183 -9.36 13.62 16.63
CA GLU A 183 -8.71 12.98 17.80
C GLU A 183 -8.07 11.65 17.42
N ASN A 184 -8.72 10.84 16.58
CA ASN A 184 -8.19 9.57 16.11
C ASN A 184 -6.93 9.76 15.25
N LEU A 185 -6.93 10.75 14.36
CA LEU A 185 -5.78 11.10 13.53
C LEU A 185 -4.59 11.57 14.38
N ASP A 186 -4.83 12.48 15.33
CA ASP A 186 -3.80 12.99 16.24
C ASP A 186 -3.22 11.83 17.10
N LEU A 187 -4.07 10.94 17.62
CA LEU A 187 -3.62 9.79 18.40
C LEU A 187 -2.79 8.80 17.57
N LEU A 188 -3.19 8.52 16.32
CA LEU A 188 -2.39 7.69 15.41
C LEU A 188 -1.05 8.34 15.08
N CYS A 189 -1.00 9.66 14.90
CA CYS A 189 0.25 10.39 14.73
C CYS A 189 1.17 10.24 15.94
N ASP A 190 0.61 10.33 17.15
CA ASP A 190 1.36 10.18 18.39
C ASP A 190 1.91 8.76 18.57
N VAL A 191 1.10 7.73 18.27
CA VAL A 191 1.55 6.33 18.28
C VAL A 191 2.74 6.12 17.33
N HIS A 192 2.68 6.65 16.12
CA HIS A 192 3.77 6.55 15.15
C HIS A 192 5.01 7.36 15.58
N ARG A 193 4.82 8.55 16.15
CA ARG A 193 5.92 9.37 16.68
C ARG A 193 6.70 8.66 17.77
N GLN A 194 6.02 7.90 18.64
CA GLN A 194 6.66 7.09 19.68
C GLN A 194 7.51 5.94 19.11
N LEU A 195 7.32 5.56 17.83
CA LEU A 195 8.17 4.62 17.09
C LEU A 195 9.32 5.30 16.34
N GLY A 196 9.47 6.62 16.48
CA GLY A 196 10.45 7.41 15.71
C GLY A 196 10.01 7.69 14.26
N VAL A 197 8.73 7.51 13.94
CA VAL A 197 8.16 7.79 12.62
C VAL A 197 7.53 9.17 12.62
N THR A 198 7.99 10.04 11.72
CA THR A 198 7.35 11.35 11.50
C THR A 198 6.11 11.18 10.63
N THR A 199 4.98 11.75 11.01
CA THR A 199 3.77 11.76 10.19
C THR A 199 3.55 13.12 9.53
N GLY A 200 3.49 13.13 8.19
CA GLY A 200 3.00 14.27 7.42
C GLY A 200 1.48 14.19 7.30
N VAL A 201 0.76 15.04 8.04
CA VAL A 201 -0.70 15.12 7.95
C VAL A 201 -1.08 15.83 6.64
N MET A 202 -1.89 15.18 5.83
CA MET A 202 -2.39 15.67 4.54
C MET A 202 -3.80 16.25 4.67
N ASP A 203 -4.24 17.00 3.66
CA ASP A 203 -5.55 17.67 3.67
C ASP A 203 -6.71 16.65 3.63
N GLY A 204 -6.45 15.45 3.08
CA GLY A 204 -7.41 14.34 3.10
C GLY A 204 -6.75 12.97 2.82
N PRO A 205 -7.53 11.88 2.93
CA PRO A 205 -7.00 10.51 2.79
C PRO A 205 -6.41 10.25 1.40
N MET A 206 -7.10 10.72 0.34
CA MET A 206 -6.62 10.52 -1.03
C MET A 206 -5.27 11.20 -1.27
N GLU A 207 -5.03 12.38 -0.69
CA GLU A 207 -3.70 13.00 -0.78
C GLU A 207 -2.63 12.13 -0.10
N ALA A 208 -2.92 11.56 1.07
CA ALA A 208 -2.00 10.62 1.73
C ALA A 208 -1.75 9.35 0.90
N GLU A 209 -2.78 8.81 0.25
CA GLU A 209 -2.66 7.66 -0.65
C GLU A 209 -1.73 7.95 -1.83
N THR A 210 -1.71 9.17 -2.37
CA THR A 210 -0.75 9.56 -3.44
C THR A 210 0.70 9.59 -2.96
N ARG A 211 0.97 9.68 -1.66
CA ARG A 211 2.34 9.64 -1.14
C ARG A 211 2.87 8.21 -0.98
N ASN A 212 2.53 7.34 -1.93
CA ASN A 212 2.94 5.95 -2.00
C ASN A 212 3.83 5.73 -3.24
N ILE A 213 5.12 5.45 -3.05
CA ILE A 213 6.09 5.37 -4.15
C ILE A 213 5.74 4.26 -5.15
N SER A 214 5.14 3.17 -4.68
CA SER A 214 4.75 2.04 -5.51
C SER A 214 3.65 2.39 -6.52
N LEU A 215 2.93 3.52 -6.37
CA LEU A 215 2.02 4.04 -7.39
C LEU A 215 2.75 4.45 -8.67
N TYR A 216 3.97 4.97 -8.53
CA TYR A 216 4.70 5.60 -9.61
C TYR A 216 5.77 4.71 -10.24
N VAL A 217 6.24 3.71 -9.50
CA VAL A 217 7.42 2.94 -9.92
C VAL A 217 7.13 1.48 -10.24
N HIS A 218 6.18 0.84 -9.53
CA HIS A 218 5.94 -0.59 -9.72
C HIS A 218 5.38 -0.94 -11.11
N PRO A 219 4.40 -0.22 -11.68
CA PRO A 219 3.84 -0.62 -12.96
C PRO A 219 4.90 -0.66 -14.06
N ALA A 220 5.77 0.35 -14.17
CA ALA A 220 6.90 0.32 -15.09
C ALA A 220 7.89 -0.83 -14.78
N LEU A 221 8.21 -1.08 -13.50
CA LEU A 221 9.14 -2.13 -13.10
C LEU A 221 8.62 -3.56 -13.32
N PHE A 222 7.31 -3.79 -13.28
CA PHE A 222 6.73 -5.15 -13.32
C PHE A 222 5.85 -5.44 -14.53
N MET A 223 5.30 -4.43 -15.21
CA MET A 223 4.41 -4.58 -16.38
C MET A 223 5.11 -4.27 -17.70
N ASN A 224 6.39 -4.64 -17.80
CA ASN A 224 7.17 -4.63 -19.02
C ASN A 224 7.50 -6.06 -19.46
N GLU A 225 7.90 -6.24 -20.71
CA GLU A 225 8.17 -7.56 -21.30
C GLU A 225 9.20 -8.38 -20.52
N ILE A 226 10.28 -7.77 -20.02
CA ILE A 226 11.34 -8.50 -19.28
C ILE A 226 10.79 -9.04 -17.97
N SER A 227 10.08 -8.20 -17.21
CA SER A 227 9.54 -8.59 -15.92
C SER A 227 8.37 -9.57 -16.05
N LEU A 228 7.45 -9.34 -16.99
CA LEU A 228 6.31 -10.25 -17.21
C LEU A 228 6.78 -11.63 -17.66
N ASN A 229 7.78 -11.70 -18.56
CA ASN A 229 8.40 -12.98 -18.90
C ASN A 229 9.05 -13.66 -17.69
N ALA A 230 9.73 -12.89 -16.83
CA ALA A 230 10.32 -13.44 -15.61
C ALA A 230 9.28 -13.92 -14.58
N VAL A 231 8.06 -13.38 -14.58
CA VAL A 231 6.96 -13.79 -13.70
C VAL A 231 6.24 -15.03 -14.24
N PHE A 232 5.86 -15.02 -15.51
CA PHE A 232 4.93 -15.99 -16.10
C PHE A 232 5.62 -17.15 -16.83
N SER A 233 6.87 -16.97 -17.25
CA SER A 233 7.65 -17.94 -18.01
C SER A 233 8.82 -18.50 -17.20
N GLU A 234 9.31 -19.68 -17.60
CA GLU A 234 10.53 -20.26 -17.03
C GLU A 234 11.76 -19.57 -17.64
N SER A 235 12.09 -18.36 -17.17
CA SER A 235 13.28 -17.63 -17.65
C SER A 235 14.48 -17.90 -16.74
N GLU A 236 15.45 -18.68 -17.21
CA GLU A 236 16.79 -18.71 -16.62
C GLU A 236 17.74 -17.79 -17.41
N PRO A 237 18.67 -17.07 -16.75
CA PRO A 237 18.87 -16.97 -15.29
C PRO A 237 17.82 -16.08 -14.59
N THR A 238 17.78 -16.13 -13.24
CA THR A 238 16.92 -15.29 -12.39
C THR A 238 17.07 -13.81 -12.73
N LYS A 239 15.94 -13.11 -12.84
CA LYS A 239 15.89 -11.65 -13.04
C LYS A 239 15.67 -10.92 -11.72
N TYR A 240 16.24 -9.72 -11.63
CA TYR A 240 16.17 -8.87 -10.45
C TYR A 240 15.47 -7.55 -10.77
N VAL A 241 14.55 -7.13 -9.92
CA VAL A 241 13.66 -5.97 -10.15
C VAL A 241 14.45 -4.70 -10.42
N TYR A 242 15.55 -4.50 -9.68
CA TYR A 242 16.27 -3.24 -9.61
C TYR A 242 17.61 -3.23 -10.36
N LYS A 243 17.91 -4.29 -11.13
CA LYS A 243 19.13 -4.34 -11.95
C LYS A 243 18.89 -3.80 -13.35
N LEU A 244 19.97 -3.35 -13.98
CA LEU A 244 19.99 -2.97 -15.40
C LEU A 244 19.90 -4.23 -16.29
N VAL A 245 19.50 -4.06 -17.54
CA VAL A 245 19.57 -5.14 -18.55
C VAL A 245 21.03 -5.59 -18.73
N PRO A 246 21.31 -6.91 -18.78
CA PRO A 246 20.36 -8.02 -18.92
C PRO A 246 19.89 -8.68 -17.61
N GLU A 247 20.37 -8.25 -16.44
CA GLU A 247 20.05 -8.87 -15.14
C GLU A 247 18.66 -8.46 -14.60
N GLY A 248 18.17 -7.31 -15.02
CA GLY A 248 16.85 -6.78 -14.65
C GLY A 248 16.21 -5.95 -15.77
N PRO A 249 15.06 -5.31 -15.51
CA PRO A 249 14.28 -4.64 -16.53
C PRO A 249 14.72 -3.19 -16.80
N ILE A 250 15.60 -2.60 -15.96
CA ILE A 250 15.89 -1.17 -16.02
C ILE A 250 16.64 -0.81 -17.30
N THR A 251 16.00 0.06 -18.09
CA THR A 251 16.46 0.60 -19.36
C THR A 251 16.02 2.06 -19.49
N PRO A 252 16.60 2.85 -20.43
CA PRO A 252 16.08 4.17 -20.74
C PRO A 252 14.58 4.17 -21.11
N SER A 253 14.12 3.18 -21.89
CA SER A 253 12.71 3.06 -22.28
C SER A 253 11.80 2.83 -21.07
N LEU A 254 12.18 1.94 -20.14
CA LEU A 254 11.43 1.72 -18.90
C LEU A 254 11.35 3.01 -18.07
N VAL A 255 12.45 3.76 -17.98
CA VAL A 255 12.48 5.03 -17.24
C VAL A 255 11.60 6.08 -17.90
N ASN A 256 11.58 6.16 -19.22
CA ASN A 256 10.63 7.02 -19.95
C ASN A 256 9.17 6.66 -19.61
N GLU A 257 8.81 5.37 -19.63
CA GLU A 257 7.46 4.90 -19.25
C GLU A 257 7.14 5.25 -17.78
N MET A 258 8.09 5.09 -16.86
CA MET A 258 7.90 5.47 -15.45
C MET A 258 7.63 6.97 -15.28
N VAL A 259 8.40 7.82 -15.95
CA VAL A 259 8.23 9.27 -15.89
C VAL A 259 6.92 9.69 -16.55
N ASN A 260 6.54 9.08 -17.67
CA ASN A 260 5.25 9.36 -18.33
C ASN A 260 4.07 8.94 -17.45
N GLN A 261 4.10 7.75 -16.84
CA GLN A 261 3.09 7.34 -15.87
C GLN A 261 2.98 8.34 -14.71
N TRP A 262 4.10 8.79 -14.16
CA TRP A 262 4.08 9.79 -13.09
C TRP A 262 3.40 11.10 -13.52
N ARG A 263 3.63 11.56 -14.76
CA ARG A 263 2.94 12.73 -15.32
C ARG A 263 1.44 12.48 -15.47
N GLU A 264 1.04 11.31 -15.96
CA GLU A 264 -0.37 10.92 -16.10
C GLU A 264 -1.07 10.92 -14.73
N VAL A 265 -0.48 10.26 -13.72
CA VAL A 265 -1.00 10.27 -12.35
C VAL A 265 -1.05 11.69 -11.79
N THR A 266 -0.04 12.51 -12.06
CA THR A 266 0.00 13.92 -11.63
C THR A 266 -1.15 14.73 -12.24
N THR A 267 -1.46 14.52 -13.52
CA THR A 267 -2.61 15.15 -14.19
C THR A 267 -3.93 14.67 -13.59
N ILE A 268 -4.07 13.36 -13.34
CA ILE A 268 -5.28 12.78 -12.74
C ILE A 268 -5.54 13.39 -11.36
N VAL A 269 -4.55 13.39 -10.47
CA VAL A 269 -4.71 13.93 -9.10
C VAL A 269 -4.87 15.46 -9.11
N GLY A 270 -4.24 16.15 -10.06
CA GLY A 270 -4.40 17.59 -10.26
C GLY A 270 -5.83 17.99 -10.64
N ASN A 271 -6.50 17.20 -11.49
CA ASN A 271 -7.92 17.39 -11.82
C ASN A 271 -8.86 17.15 -10.62
N MET A 272 -8.36 16.54 -9.55
CA MET A 272 -9.09 16.36 -8.29
C MET A 272 -8.72 17.42 -7.23
N GLY A 273 -7.90 18.42 -7.59
CA GLY A 273 -7.41 19.43 -6.65
C GLY A 273 -6.36 18.91 -5.65
N ILE A 274 -5.80 17.72 -5.87
CA ILE A 274 -4.78 17.13 -4.99
C ILE A 274 -3.39 17.58 -5.43
N LYS A 275 -2.53 17.94 -4.46
CA LYS A 275 -1.15 18.37 -4.73
C LYS A 275 -0.32 17.26 -5.35
N SER A 276 0.37 17.58 -6.44
CA SER A 276 1.31 16.70 -7.14
C SER A 276 2.45 16.22 -6.23
N VAL A 277 3.11 15.16 -6.68
CA VAL A 277 4.32 14.63 -6.05
C VAL A 277 5.51 14.97 -6.94
N ASN A 278 6.52 15.66 -6.41
CA ASN A 278 7.84 15.67 -7.03
C ASN A 278 8.45 14.27 -6.90
N LEU A 279 8.45 13.51 -8.01
CA LEU A 279 8.85 12.10 -8.03
C LEU A 279 10.29 11.88 -7.53
N LEU A 280 11.25 12.65 -8.04
CA LEU A 280 12.65 12.48 -7.69
C LEU A 280 12.90 12.80 -6.21
N ARG A 281 12.28 13.88 -5.71
CA ARG A 281 12.32 14.21 -4.28
C ARG A 281 11.76 13.09 -3.44
N PHE A 282 10.63 12.52 -3.85
CA PHE A 282 10.00 11.43 -3.14
C PHE A 282 10.84 10.13 -3.17
N MET A 283 11.53 9.86 -4.27
CA MET A 283 12.47 8.75 -4.42
C MET A 283 13.73 8.88 -3.56
N VAL A 284 14.25 10.10 -3.38
CA VAL A 284 15.54 10.38 -2.70
C VAL A 284 15.34 10.68 -1.22
N ASP A 285 14.39 11.56 -0.88
CA ASP A 285 14.25 12.07 0.49
C ASP A 285 13.37 11.18 1.37
N ASP A 286 12.29 10.63 0.80
CA ASP A 286 11.27 9.88 1.55
C ASP A 286 11.36 8.36 1.35
N SER A 287 12.14 7.90 0.36
CA SER A 287 12.35 6.47 0.06
C SER A 287 13.77 6.04 0.41
N TYR A 288 14.68 6.01 -0.57
CA TYR A 288 16.08 5.60 -0.36
C TYR A 288 17.03 6.69 -0.86
N PRO A 289 17.89 7.24 0.01
CA PRO A 289 18.78 8.32 -0.37
C PRO A 289 19.87 7.85 -1.33
N VAL A 290 20.40 8.79 -2.10
CA VAL A 290 21.62 8.62 -2.89
C VAL A 290 22.70 9.59 -2.40
N ARG A 291 23.93 9.36 -2.82
CA ARG A 291 25.05 10.27 -2.57
C ARG A 291 24.79 11.63 -3.24
N PRO A 292 25.07 12.78 -2.57
CA PRO A 292 24.94 14.11 -3.18
C PRO A 292 25.75 14.28 -4.48
N GLU A 293 26.82 13.50 -4.62
CA GLU A 293 27.67 13.45 -5.82
C GLU A 293 26.94 12.81 -7.02
N SER A 294 25.96 11.93 -6.79
CA SER A 294 25.17 11.29 -7.84
C SER A 294 24.07 12.19 -8.39
N ILE A 295 23.33 12.87 -7.50
CA ILE A 295 22.20 13.74 -7.86
C ILE A 295 22.24 14.99 -7.01
N SER A 296 22.29 16.15 -7.67
CA SER A 296 22.38 17.44 -6.98
C SER A 296 21.06 17.80 -6.29
N ARG A 297 21.14 18.49 -5.14
CA ARG A 297 19.96 19.00 -4.43
C ARG A 297 19.10 19.91 -5.30
N GLN A 298 19.75 20.71 -6.15
CA GLN A 298 19.07 21.62 -7.09
C GLN A 298 18.22 20.85 -8.10
N ASP A 299 18.72 19.74 -8.64
CA ASP A 299 17.98 18.91 -9.59
C ASP A 299 16.78 18.22 -8.91
N VAL A 300 16.96 17.74 -7.67
CA VAL A 300 15.85 17.16 -6.90
C VAL A 300 14.75 18.20 -6.64
N GLU A 301 15.11 19.42 -6.23
CA GLU A 301 14.14 20.49 -5.96
C GLU A 301 13.42 20.97 -7.22
N ARG A 302 14.15 21.08 -8.34
CA ARG A 302 13.63 21.62 -9.60
C ARG A 302 13.04 20.56 -10.53
N PHE A 303 13.01 19.30 -10.12
CA PHE A 303 12.70 18.16 -10.97
C PHE A 303 11.46 18.37 -11.83
N GLU A 304 10.35 18.84 -11.25
CA GLU A 304 9.08 19.08 -11.95
C GLU A 304 9.18 20.13 -13.07
N GLN A 305 10.16 21.03 -13.02
CA GLN A 305 10.39 22.07 -14.03
C GLN A 305 11.49 21.72 -15.03
N LEU A 306 12.16 20.56 -14.88
CA LEU A 306 13.21 20.14 -15.79
C LEU A 306 12.64 19.63 -17.12
N PRO A 307 13.39 19.75 -18.23
CA PRO A 307 13.01 19.14 -19.50
C PRO A 307 12.79 17.62 -19.38
N PRO A 308 11.88 17.02 -20.17
CA PRO A 308 11.55 15.59 -20.07
C PRO A 308 12.76 14.64 -20.08
N VAL A 309 13.68 14.83 -21.03
CA VAL A 309 14.89 14.01 -21.14
C VAL A 309 15.78 14.14 -19.90
N HIS A 310 15.81 15.31 -19.27
CA HIS A 310 16.59 15.50 -18.05
C HIS A 310 15.91 14.83 -16.85
N GLN A 311 14.58 14.87 -16.76
CA GLN A 311 13.84 14.11 -15.74
C GLN A 311 14.12 12.60 -15.86
N GLU A 312 14.07 12.07 -17.08
CA GLU A 312 14.39 10.66 -17.37
C GLU A 312 15.84 10.32 -17.00
N TYR A 313 16.80 11.16 -17.39
CA TYR A 313 18.20 10.97 -17.04
C TYR A 313 18.40 10.87 -15.52
N LEU A 314 17.80 11.77 -14.74
CA LEU A 314 17.94 11.76 -13.28
C LEU A 314 17.29 10.53 -12.63
N VAL A 315 16.14 10.07 -13.13
CA VAL A 315 15.51 8.83 -12.64
C VAL A 315 16.38 7.62 -13.00
N TYR A 316 16.98 7.58 -14.19
CA TYR A 316 17.93 6.51 -14.56
C TYR A 316 19.16 6.52 -13.65
N VAL A 317 19.79 7.68 -13.44
CA VAL A 317 20.93 7.86 -12.52
C VAL A 317 20.56 7.44 -11.10
N ARG A 318 19.34 7.75 -10.65
CA ARG A 318 18.84 7.33 -9.32
C ARG A 318 18.85 5.81 -9.18
N TYR A 319 18.33 5.08 -10.17
CA TYR A 319 18.34 3.62 -10.14
C TYR A 319 19.75 3.03 -10.26
N ALA A 320 20.59 3.58 -11.13
CA ALA A 320 21.98 3.15 -11.27
C ALA A 320 22.78 3.36 -9.96
N SER A 321 22.52 4.46 -9.25
CA SER A 321 23.18 4.79 -7.97
C SER A 321 22.74 3.89 -6.81
N LEU A 322 21.70 3.09 -7.00
CA LEU A 322 21.15 2.15 -6.00
C LEU A 322 21.32 0.69 -6.44
N LEU A 323 22.20 0.41 -7.40
CA LEU A 323 22.58 -0.97 -7.71
C LEU A 323 23.23 -1.64 -6.50
N VAL A 324 23.97 -0.85 -5.72
CA VAL A 324 24.50 -1.18 -4.40
C VAL A 324 23.90 -0.22 -3.37
N ASP A 325 23.99 -0.55 -2.08
CA ASP A 325 23.69 0.42 -1.03
C ASP A 325 24.90 1.35 -0.84
N PRO A 326 24.82 2.62 -1.28
CA PRO A 326 25.96 3.52 -1.27
C PRO A 326 26.32 4.03 0.14
N PHE A 327 25.58 3.61 1.17
CA PHE A 327 25.85 3.90 2.57
C PHE A 327 26.20 2.66 3.40
N SER A 328 26.18 1.47 2.78
CA SER A 328 26.70 0.26 3.43
C SER A 328 28.22 0.34 3.61
N GLU A 329 28.75 -0.35 4.62
CA GLU A 329 30.19 -0.51 4.75
C GLU A 329 30.69 -1.47 3.65
N PRO A 330 31.66 -1.07 2.81
CA PRO A 330 32.19 -1.95 1.79
C PRO A 330 33.00 -3.09 2.42
N ASP A 331 33.04 -4.23 1.74
CA ASP A 331 33.92 -5.35 2.10
C ASP A 331 35.41 -5.03 1.85
N ALA A 332 36.28 -6.00 2.14
CA ALA A 332 37.73 -5.85 1.98
C ALA A 332 38.17 -5.59 0.52
N ASP A 333 37.34 -5.94 -0.47
CA ASP A 333 37.59 -5.71 -1.89
C ASP A 333 36.95 -4.40 -2.39
N GLY A 334 36.33 -3.62 -1.49
CA GLY A 334 35.65 -2.37 -1.82
C GLY A 334 34.23 -2.55 -2.37
N ARG A 335 33.63 -3.75 -2.25
CA ARG A 335 32.27 -4.02 -2.73
C ARG A 335 31.24 -3.66 -1.67
N TYR A 336 30.24 -2.90 -2.08
CA TYR A 336 29.11 -2.55 -1.23
C TYR A 336 28.04 -3.65 -1.26
N PHE A 337 27.11 -3.61 -0.30
CA PHE A 337 25.97 -4.52 -0.26
C PHE A 337 25.14 -4.43 -1.55
N ASP A 338 24.83 -5.58 -2.17
CA ASP A 338 24.04 -5.64 -3.41
C ASP A 338 22.56 -5.35 -3.11
N PHE A 339 22.22 -4.07 -3.12
CA PHE A 339 20.88 -3.56 -2.87
C PHE A 339 19.90 -3.89 -4.00
N SER A 340 20.41 -4.13 -5.21
CA SER A 340 19.61 -4.43 -6.39
C SER A 340 19.15 -5.89 -6.50
N ALA A 341 19.69 -6.79 -5.68
CA ALA A 341 19.45 -8.24 -5.73
C ALA A 341 18.07 -8.67 -5.21
N VAL A 342 17.00 -7.97 -5.58
CA VAL A 342 15.61 -8.34 -5.28
C VAL A 342 15.06 -9.20 -6.43
N PRO A 343 14.86 -10.51 -6.25
CA PRO A 343 14.45 -11.40 -7.33
C PRO A 343 12.99 -11.15 -7.73
N ILE A 344 12.72 -11.20 -9.02
CA ILE A 344 11.35 -11.24 -9.55
C ILE A 344 10.76 -12.60 -9.19
N ARG A 345 9.66 -12.60 -8.42
CA ARG A 345 8.96 -13.81 -8.04
C ARG A 345 8.19 -14.35 -9.23
N ARG A 346 8.21 -15.67 -9.39
CA ARG A 346 7.44 -16.37 -10.42
C ARG A 346 6.03 -16.67 -9.92
N VAL A 347 5.14 -17.01 -10.84
CA VAL A 347 3.92 -17.75 -10.51
C VAL A 347 4.27 -18.98 -9.68
N PHE A 348 3.40 -19.33 -8.74
CA PHE A 348 3.65 -20.39 -7.75
C PHE A 348 2.36 -21.14 -7.47
N VAL A 349 2.47 -22.33 -6.86
CA VAL A 349 1.31 -23.08 -6.39
C VAL A 349 0.95 -22.63 -4.98
N ASP A 350 -0.29 -22.17 -4.80
CA ASP A 350 -0.84 -21.72 -3.53
C ASP A 350 -1.11 -22.88 -2.55
N GLY A 351 -1.57 -22.55 -1.34
CA GLY A 351 -1.88 -23.55 -0.32
C GLY A 351 -3.03 -24.49 -0.69
N GLU A 352 -3.89 -24.07 -1.62
CA GLU A 352 -5.01 -24.85 -2.12
C GLU A 352 -4.64 -25.69 -3.36
N GLY A 353 -3.35 -25.72 -3.75
CA GLY A 353 -2.86 -26.49 -4.88
C GLY A 353 -3.14 -25.86 -6.25
N ARG A 354 -3.47 -24.57 -6.30
CA ARG A 354 -3.75 -23.81 -7.54
C ARG A 354 -2.58 -22.92 -7.89
N TRP A 355 -2.34 -22.67 -9.17
CA TRP A 355 -1.40 -21.63 -9.57
C TRP A 355 -1.94 -20.24 -9.23
N ASP A 356 -1.09 -19.41 -8.63
CA ASP A 356 -1.36 -18.02 -8.28
C ASP A 356 -0.24 -17.11 -8.81
N VAL A 357 -0.60 -15.84 -8.98
CA VAL A 357 0.28 -14.76 -9.40
C VAL A 357 0.90 -14.13 -8.15
N PRO A 358 2.22 -13.91 -8.11
CA PRO A 358 2.86 -13.22 -7.01
C PRO A 358 2.28 -11.83 -6.80
N ARG A 359 2.39 -11.35 -5.56
CA ARG A 359 1.91 -10.03 -5.12
C ARG A 359 2.28 -8.91 -6.10
N MET A 360 3.51 -8.91 -6.60
CA MET A 360 3.96 -8.05 -7.70
C MET A 360 4.05 -8.94 -8.95
N PRO A 361 3.26 -8.71 -10.01
CA PRO A 361 2.42 -7.52 -10.26
C PRO A 361 0.94 -7.63 -9.88
N LYS A 362 0.45 -8.68 -9.19
CA LYS A 362 -1.00 -8.84 -8.91
C LYS A 362 -1.67 -7.62 -8.25
N GLU A 363 -1.09 -7.07 -7.19
CA GLU A 363 -1.62 -5.86 -6.53
C GLU A 363 -1.42 -4.61 -7.39
N ASP A 364 -0.33 -4.56 -8.14
CA ASP A 364 -0.03 -3.44 -9.03
C ASP A 364 -1.03 -3.39 -10.18
N TYR A 365 -1.54 -4.53 -10.65
CA TYR A 365 -2.63 -4.62 -11.65
C TYR A 365 -3.92 -3.98 -11.12
N TYR A 366 -4.36 -4.35 -9.92
CA TYR A 366 -5.53 -3.73 -9.28
C TYR A 366 -5.36 -2.21 -9.14
N ARG A 367 -4.24 -1.78 -8.57
CA ARG A 367 -3.91 -0.35 -8.40
C ARG A 367 -3.95 0.41 -9.73
N THR A 368 -3.34 -0.15 -10.77
CA THR A 368 -3.24 0.48 -12.08
C THR A 368 -4.61 0.53 -12.76
N LYS A 369 -5.46 -0.50 -12.58
CA LYS A 369 -6.87 -0.49 -13.00
C LYS A 369 -7.68 0.59 -12.30
N VAL A 370 -7.48 0.79 -11.00
CA VAL A 370 -8.16 1.85 -10.26
C VAL A 370 -7.78 3.23 -10.81
N ILE A 371 -6.48 3.48 -11.01
CA ILE A 371 -6.02 4.76 -11.59
C ILE A 371 -6.59 4.97 -13.00
N GLN A 372 -6.57 3.94 -13.85
CA GLN A 372 -7.17 3.97 -15.20
C GLN A 372 -8.67 4.31 -15.15
N GLY A 373 -9.42 3.65 -14.25
CA GLY A 373 -10.85 3.89 -14.11
C GLY A 373 -11.17 5.32 -13.66
N VAL A 374 -10.41 5.85 -12.70
CA VAL A 374 -10.53 7.25 -12.27
C VAL A 374 -10.16 8.22 -13.40
N ALA A 375 -9.09 7.95 -14.14
CA ALA A 375 -8.70 8.77 -15.29
C ALA A 375 -9.83 8.89 -16.32
N ARG A 376 -10.43 7.74 -16.69
CA ARG A 376 -11.58 7.68 -17.60
C ARG A 376 -12.80 8.41 -17.07
N HIS A 377 -13.09 8.30 -15.76
CA HIS A 377 -14.18 9.03 -15.12
C HIS A 377 -13.99 10.54 -15.18
N LEU A 378 -12.74 11.02 -15.05
CA LEU A 378 -12.39 12.43 -15.15
C LEU A 378 -12.20 12.92 -16.60
N GLY A 379 -12.29 12.04 -17.59
CA GLY A 379 -12.02 12.38 -18.99
C GLY A 379 -10.55 12.73 -19.26
N VAL A 380 -9.62 12.14 -18.51
CA VAL A 380 -8.17 12.35 -18.63
C VAL A 380 -7.53 11.16 -19.34
N ASP A 381 -6.72 11.44 -20.35
CA ASP A 381 -5.97 10.41 -21.07
C ASP A 381 -4.83 9.85 -20.22
N CYS A 382 -4.65 8.52 -20.26
CA CYS A 382 -3.57 7.82 -19.55
C CYS A 382 -2.94 6.69 -20.41
N PRO A 383 -2.37 7.01 -21.58
CA PRO A 383 -1.92 6.01 -22.56
C PRO A 383 -0.80 5.09 -22.04
N THR A 384 0.09 5.58 -21.18
CA THR A 384 1.16 4.75 -20.60
C THR A 384 0.57 3.72 -19.63
N ILE A 385 -0.38 4.14 -18.79
CA ILE A 385 -1.15 3.26 -17.91
C ILE A 385 -1.95 2.22 -18.71
N ASP A 386 -2.59 2.64 -19.82
CA ASP A 386 -3.32 1.73 -20.71
C ASP A 386 -2.39 0.64 -21.28
N GLU A 387 -1.18 1.01 -21.72
CA GLU A 387 -0.21 0.07 -22.27
C GLU A 387 0.32 -0.91 -21.21
N PHE A 388 0.58 -0.46 -19.97
CA PHE A 388 0.96 -1.36 -18.88
C PHE A 388 -0.09 -2.45 -18.63
N LEU A 389 -1.37 -2.04 -18.58
CA LEU A 389 -2.48 -2.98 -18.37
C LEU A 389 -2.63 -3.92 -19.56
N ALA A 390 -2.51 -3.42 -20.79
CA ALA A 390 -2.57 -4.24 -21.98
C ALA A 390 -1.46 -5.30 -22.01
N ARG A 391 -0.22 -4.95 -21.65
CA ARG A 391 0.90 -5.91 -21.54
C ARG A 391 0.63 -6.97 -20.48
N TYR A 392 0.22 -6.56 -19.28
CA TYR A 392 -0.07 -7.49 -18.20
C TYR A 392 -1.20 -8.46 -18.58
N GLU A 393 -2.31 -7.97 -19.15
CA GLU A 393 -3.46 -8.81 -19.53
C GLU A 393 -3.12 -9.78 -20.66
N ARG A 394 -2.31 -9.36 -21.63
CA ARG A 394 -1.78 -10.26 -22.68
C ARG A 394 -0.95 -11.39 -22.05
N ALA A 395 0.02 -11.04 -21.21
CA ALA A 395 0.90 -12.01 -20.55
C ALA A 395 0.11 -12.97 -19.64
N LEU A 396 -0.87 -12.44 -18.89
CA LEU A 396 -1.75 -13.24 -18.04
C LEU A 396 -2.58 -14.24 -18.85
N GLY A 397 -3.17 -13.78 -19.96
CA GLY A 397 -3.96 -14.62 -20.85
C GLY A 397 -3.14 -15.71 -21.53
N GLU A 398 -1.90 -15.41 -21.93
CA GLU A 398 -0.97 -16.41 -22.45
C GLU A 398 -0.58 -17.42 -21.37
N ALA A 399 -0.22 -16.94 -20.18
CA ALA A 399 0.17 -17.80 -19.05
C ALA A 399 -0.97 -18.75 -18.61
N ALA A 400 -2.21 -18.28 -18.64
CA ALA A 400 -3.40 -19.08 -18.37
C ALA A 400 -3.63 -20.14 -19.46
N ARG A 401 -3.46 -19.80 -20.75
CA ARG A 401 -3.61 -20.75 -21.87
C ARG A 401 -2.56 -21.86 -21.82
N VAL A 402 -1.31 -21.53 -21.52
CA VAL A 402 -0.22 -22.52 -21.37
C VAL A 402 -0.51 -23.50 -20.22
N ARG A 403 -1.35 -23.10 -19.25
CA ARG A 403 -1.71 -23.88 -18.06
C ARG A 403 -3.19 -24.27 -18.04
N ALA A 404 -3.84 -24.40 -19.21
CA ALA A 404 -5.27 -24.63 -19.30
C ALA A 404 -5.76 -25.90 -18.57
N ASP A 405 -4.92 -26.93 -18.49
CA ASP A 405 -5.23 -28.20 -17.81
C ASP A 405 -4.84 -28.22 -16.32
N GLN A 406 -4.38 -27.09 -15.78
CA GLN A 406 -3.93 -26.98 -14.39
C GLN A 406 -4.91 -26.13 -13.57
N PRO A 407 -5.06 -26.41 -12.27
CA PRO A 407 -5.90 -25.57 -11.41
C PRO A 407 -5.30 -24.17 -11.29
N LEU A 408 -6.06 -23.15 -11.70
CA LEU A 408 -5.67 -21.74 -11.60
C LEU A 408 -6.51 -21.04 -10.53
N SER A 409 -5.90 -20.11 -9.80
CA SER A 409 -6.62 -19.16 -8.95
C SER A 409 -7.26 -18.05 -9.78
N ASP A 410 -8.18 -17.29 -9.16
CA ASP A 410 -8.85 -16.15 -9.79
C ASP A 410 -7.87 -15.02 -10.20
N ALA A 411 -6.62 -15.07 -9.76
CA ALA A 411 -5.58 -14.13 -10.19
C ALA A 411 -5.23 -14.23 -11.67
N PHE A 412 -5.56 -15.35 -12.34
CA PHE A 412 -5.39 -15.54 -13.78
C PHE A 412 -6.57 -15.01 -14.61
N VAL A 413 -7.62 -14.48 -13.96
CA VAL A 413 -8.78 -13.90 -14.64
C VAL A 413 -8.53 -12.41 -14.87
N VAL A 414 -8.73 -11.95 -16.10
CA VAL A 414 -8.75 -10.51 -16.42
C VAL A 414 -9.98 -9.88 -15.78
N ARG A 415 -9.80 -8.82 -14.99
CA ARG A 415 -10.88 -8.16 -14.24
C ARG A 415 -10.93 -6.68 -14.57
N ASP A 416 -12.14 -6.15 -14.68
CA ASP A 416 -12.39 -4.72 -14.81
C ASP A 416 -12.48 -4.01 -13.46
N PHE A 417 -12.68 -4.76 -12.37
CA PHE A 417 -12.95 -4.24 -11.02
C PHE A 417 -14.08 -3.21 -10.99
N ARG A 418 -15.08 -3.39 -11.86
CA ARG A 418 -16.12 -2.39 -12.11
C ARG A 418 -16.86 -1.94 -10.84
N GLU A 419 -17.21 -2.88 -9.98
CA GLU A 419 -17.92 -2.57 -8.73
C GLU A 419 -17.11 -1.64 -7.81
N ASP A 420 -15.82 -1.90 -7.67
CA ASP A 420 -14.92 -1.04 -6.89
C ASP A 420 -14.77 0.34 -7.56
N LEU A 421 -14.58 0.35 -8.89
CA LEU A 421 -14.46 1.58 -9.67
C LEU A 421 -15.70 2.46 -9.57
N ASP A 422 -16.90 1.88 -9.72
CA ASP A 422 -18.16 2.61 -9.64
C ASP A 422 -18.30 3.28 -8.25
N MET A 423 -18.02 2.54 -7.17
CA MET A 423 -18.04 3.09 -5.81
C MET A 423 -17.03 4.23 -5.60
N ILE A 424 -15.81 4.08 -6.12
CA ILE A 424 -14.76 5.10 -6.05
C ILE A 424 -15.19 6.36 -6.80
N CYS A 425 -15.63 6.22 -8.04
CA CYS A 425 -16.00 7.33 -8.92
C CYS A 425 -17.25 8.08 -8.44
N GLU A 426 -18.24 7.37 -7.90
CA GLU A 426 -19.40 7.98 -7.24
C GLU A 426 -18.98 8.88 -6.07
N GLU A 427 -18.02 8.43 -5.26
CA GLU A 427 -17.57 9.17 -4.09
C GLU A 427 -16.73 10.39 -4.47
N ILE A 428 -15.89 10.27 -5.50
CA ILE A 428 -15.14 11.39 -6.08
C ILE A 428 -16.12 12.49 -6.57
N THR A 429 -17.19 12.09 -7.26
CA THR A 429 -18.19 13.03 -7.78
C THR A 429 -18.89 13.79 -6.65
N LYS A 430 -19.24 13.11 -5.54
CA LYS A 430 -19.88 13.75 -4.38
C LYS A 430 -18.97 14.77 -3.70
N GLY A 431 -17.66 14.49 -3.63
CA GLY A 431 -16.68 15.43 -3.08
C GLY A 431 -16.52 16.70 -3.91
N ALA A 432 -16.60 16.59 -5.24
CA ALA A 432 -16.54 17.75 -6.15
C ALA A 432 -17.74 18.70 -5.98
N VAL A 433 -18.95 18.16 -5.83
CA VAL A 433 -20.18 18.97 -5.64
C VAL A 433 -20.20 19.71 -4.30
N SER A 434 -19.56 19.17 -3.24
CA SER A 434 -19.50 19.84 -1.94
C SER A 434 -18.55 21.05 -1.88
N ALA A 435 -17.62 21.17 -2.83
CA ALA A 435 -16.65 22.27 -2.86
C ALA A 435 -17.22 23.56 -3.51
N ASP A 436 -18.31 23.46 -4.29
CA ASP A 436 -18.91 24.58 -5.03
C ASP A 436 -20.02 25.35 -4.27
N HIS A 437 -20.24 25.06 -2.98
CA HIS A 437 -21.17 25.81 -2.13
C HIS A 437 -20.52 26.25 -0.80
N PRO A 438 -19.88 27.43 -0.75
CA PRO A 438 -19.73 28.11 0.52
C PRO A 438 -21.12 28.58 0.95
N ASP A 439 -21.60 28.00 2.04
CA ASP A 439 -22.88 28.30 2.69
C ASP A 439 -22.95 29.81 3.05
N VAL A 440 -23.57 30.60 2.17
CA VAL A 440 -23.92 32.00 2.45
C VAL A 440 -25.13 32.00 3.37
N ARG A 441 -24.88 31.87 4.68
CA ARG A 441 -25.81 32.30 5.72
C ARG A 441 -25.18 33.44 6.52
N GLY A 442 -25.08 34.59 5.86
CA GLY A 442 -24.92 35.88 6.53
C GLY A 442 -26.23 36.29 7.19
N GLN A 443 -26.24 36.25 8.52
CA GLN A 443 -27.28 36.81 9.38
C GLN A 443 -27.42 38.31 9.10
N GLY A 444 -28.63 38.75 8.72
CA GLY A 444 -29.02 40.15 8.74
C GLY A 444 -30.01 40.39 9.88
N SER A 445 -29.53 40.92 11.00
CA SER A 445 -30.38 41.58 12.00
C SER A 445 -30.61 43.04 11.58
N PRO A 446 -31.84 43.57 11.68
CA PRO A 446 -32.12 44.96 11.34
C PRO A 446 -31.83 45.87 12.54
N THR A 447 -31.16 46.98 12.27
CA THR A 447 -31.17 48.18 13.12
C THR A 447 -31.72 49.33 12.29
N THR A 448 -33.02 49.59 12.45
CA THR A 448 -33.67 50.86 12.85
C THR A 448 -35.16 50.72 12.66
#